data_AF-A0A6C0H7H1-F1
#
_entry.id   AF-A0A6C0H7H1-F1
#
_cell.length_a   1.000
_cell.length_b   1.000
_cell.length_c   1.000
_cell.angle_alpha   90.00
_cell.angle_beta   90.00
_cell.angle_gamma   90.00
#
_symmetry.space_group_name_H-M   'P 1'
#
loop_
_entity.id
_entity.type
_entity.pdbx_description
1 polymer ?
#
loop_
_entity_poly.entity_id
_entity_poly.type
_entity_poly.pdbx_seq_one_letter_code
_entity_poly.pdbx_strand_id
1 'polypeptide(L)'
;MDNKNMVRSANQLFHPSMYQVTDETPGDQRTLLTVRKQREKKLPETDIKKLVSPGSFPLTDSSAGSNVSGSNTRYLFKNLYGETLLTFLFFSEQNIQNIQNIIRMLVYKEMNQVIDNQSTNELLVIMRSIFLEYSAHPPLIDAGTPEDQKQKLFGMYTREVSRLNEIVINEIVPKIVSQLQQYLDYLRDASTQPYQMETPQNVSIAGERQYRSVTQVLTGGEL
;
A
#
# COMPACT_ATOMS: atom_id res chain seq x y z
N MET A 1 71.16 -8.77 -32.40
CA MET A 1 70.31 -8.92 -31.21
C MET A 1 68.91 -8.49 -31.60
N ASP A 2 67.96 -9.43 -31.61
CA ASP A 2 66.67 -9.26 -32.29
C ASP A 2 65.69 -8.43 -31.45
N ASN A 3 65.55 -7.15 -31.80
CA ASN A 3 64.59 -6.21 -31.17
C ASN A 3 63.12 -6.66 -31.29
N LYS A 4 62.81 -7.62 -32.18
CA LYS A 4 61.44 -8.12 -32.38
C LYS A 4 60.95 -9.06 -31.27
N ASN A 5 61.87 -9.73 -30.57
CA ASN A 5 61.52 -10.62 -29.44
C ASN A 5 61.37 -9.85 -28.12
N MET A 6 62.03 -8.70 -27.96
CA MET A 6 61.88 -7.84 -26.77
C MET A 6 60.54 -7.10 -26.72
N VAL A 7 59.98 -6.73 -27.88
CA VAL A 7 58.66 -6.06 -27.97
C VAL A 7 57.51 -7.02 -27.64
N ARG A 8 57.68 -8.32 -27.91
CA ARG A 8 56.66 -9.34 -27.57
C ARG A 8 56.61 -9.66 -26.07
N SER A 9 57.74 -9.66 -25.36
CA SER A 9 57.75 -9.87 -23.91
C SER A 9 57.18 -8.68 -23.15
N ALA A 10 57.42 -7.44 -23.63
CA ALA A 10 56.83 -6.23 -23.04
C ALA A 10 55.30 -6.19 -23.15
N ASN A 11 54.72 -6.65 -24.27
CA ASN A 11 53.27 -6.67 -24.47
C ASN A 11 52.54 -7.78 -23.70
N GLN A 12 53.23 -8.80 -23.19
CA GLN A 12 52.64 -9.82 -22.31
C GLN A 12 52.62 -9.42 -20.84
N LEU A 13 53.54 -8.55 -20.41
CA LEU A 13 53.60 -8.01 -19.05
C LEU A 13 52.44 -7.04 -18.73
N PHE A 14 51.74 -6.54 -19.76
CA PHE A 14 50.68 -5.55 -19.64
C PHE A 14 49.43 -5.97 -20.43
N HIS A 15 48.89 -7.15 -20.15
CA HIS A 15 47.61 -7.56 -20.75
C HIS A 15 46.44 -6.80 -20.09
N PRO A 16 45.48 -6.23 -20.85
CA PRO A 16 44.39 -5.40 -20.31
C PRO A 16 43.54 -6.08 -19.23
N SER A 17 43.40 -7.41 -19.30
CA SER A 17 42.67 -8.20 -18.29
C SER A 17 43.33 -8.18 -16.91
N MET A 18 44.64 -7.88 -16.81
CA MET A 18 45.32 -7.74 -15.51
C MET A 18 44.95 -6.44 -14.78
N TYR A 19 44.35 -5.48 -15.49
CA TYR A 19 43.80 -4.24 -14.96
C TYR A 19 42.26 -4.25 -14.88
N GLN A 20 41.64 -5.38 -15.24
CA GLN A 20 40.21 -5.57 -15.18
C GLN A 20 39.86 -6.02 -13.76
N VAL A 21 39.27 -5.11 -12.98
CA VAL A 21 38.78 -5.40 -11.62
C VAL A 21 37.51 -6.25 -11.79
N THR A 22 37.51 -7.47 -11.25
CA THR A 22 36.31 -8.31 -11.19
C THR A 22 35.44 -7.84 -10.03
N ASP A 23 34.21 -7.42 -10.30
CA ASP A 23 33.25 -6.83 -9.36
C ASP A 23 32.69 -7.83 -8.30
N GLU A 24 33.34 -8.96 -8.06
CA GLU A 24 32.74 -10.09 -7.34
C GLU A 24 32.96 -10.13 -5.81
N THR A 25 33.53 -9.08 -5.20
CA THR A 25 33.57 -8.99 -3.73
C THR A 25 32.40 -8.16 -3.18
N PRO A 26 31.55 -8.71 -2.28
CA PRO A 26 30.50 -7.94 -1.62
C PRO A 26 31.14 -6.97 -0.61
N GLY A 27 31.15 -5.68 -0.95
CA GLY A 27 31.68 -4.59 -0.14
C GLY A 27 31.62 -3.27 -0.92
N ASP A 28 31.54 -2.12 -0.25
CA ASP A 28 31.37 -0.82 -0.91
C ASP A 28 32.58 -0.47 -1.80
N GLN A 29 32.43 -0.62 -3.12
CA GLN A 29 33.49 -0.45 -4.15
C GLN A 29 33.76 1.03 -4.50
N ARG A 30 33.46 1.98 -3.60
CA ARG A 30 33.71 3.40 -3.84
C ARG A 30 35.19 3.73 -3.75
N THR A 31 35.90 3.66 -4.87
CA THR A 31 37.29 4.13 -4.99
C THR A 31 37.36 5.62 -5.34
N LEU A 32 38.45 6.32 -4.98
CA LEU A 32 38.66 7.72 -5.36
C LEU A 32 38.52 7.97 -6.88
N LEU A 33 38.85 6.97 -7.70
CA LEU A 33 38.65 7.01 -9.15
C LEU A 33 37.17 7.06 -9.53
N THR A 34 36.32 6.25 -8.89
CA THR A 34 34.86 6.27 -9.13
C THR A 34 34.26 7.61 -8.74
N VAL A 35 34.69 8.20 -7.62
CA VAL A 35 34.26 9.52 -7.16
C VAL A 35 34.73 10.65 -8.09
N ARG A 36 35.93 10.55 -8.67
CA ARG A 36 36.40 11.51 -9.70
C ARG A 36 35.59 11.38 -10.99
N LYS A 37 35.37 10.16 -11.50
CA LYS A 37 34.53 9.91 -12.68
C LYS A 37 33.09 10.40 -12.49
N GLN A 38 32.50 10.21 -11.30
CA GLN A 38 31.17 10.73 -10.99
C GLN A 38 31.13 12.26 -11.02
N ARG A 39 32.17 12.94 -10.54
CA ARG A 39 32.29 14.40 -10.59
C ARG A 39 32.50 14.95 -12.01
N GLU A 40 33.11 14.17 -12.89
CA GLU A 40 33.37 14.56 -14.29
C GLU A 40 32.19 14.28 -15.24
N LYS A 41 31.18 13.50 -14.81
CA LYS A 41 29.96 13.29 -15.61
C LYS A 41 29.19 14.61 -15.71
N LYS A 42 29.18 15.21 -16.90
CA LYS A 42 28.17 16.20 -17.27
C LYS A 42 26.79 15.55 -17.22
N LEU A 43 25.75 16.34 -16.94
CA LEU A 43 24.36 15.89 -16.90
C LEU A 43 24.07 15.07 -18.18
N PRO A 44 23.60 13.81 -18.06
CA PRO A 44 23.49 12.90 -19.19
C PRO A 44 22.39 13.29 -20.17
N GLU A 45 21.44 14.14 -19.76
CA GLU A 45 20.26 14.50 -20.54
C GLU A 45 19.91 15.99 -20.34
N THR A 46 19.45 16.66 -21.39
CA THR A 46 19.06 18.08 -21.35
C THR A 46 17.62 18.28 -20.85
N ASP A 47 16.80 17.23 -20.92
CA ASP A 47 15.41 17.25 -20.50
C ASP A 47 15.29 17.20 -18.96
N ILE A 48 14.93 18.33 -18.36
CA ILE A 48 14.84 18.52 -16.91
C ILE A 48 13.95 17.46 -16.23
N LYS A 49 12.91 17.00 -16.92
CA LYS A 49 11.92 16.04 -16.39
C LYS A 49 12.48 14.62 -16.18
N LYS A 50 13.62 14.29 -16.82
CA LYS A 50 14.25 12.97 -16.73
C LYS A 50 15.53 12.98 -15.91
N LEU A 51 15.91 14.14 -15.37
CA LEU A 51 17.05 14.27 -14.48
C LEU A 51 16.74 13.62 -13.13
N VAL A 52 17.41 12.52 -12.84
CA VAL A 52 17.37 11.84 -11.54
C VAL A 52 18.70 12.06 -10.82
N SER A 53 18.68 12.26 -9.50
CA SER A 53 19.90 12.41 -8.72
C SER A 53 20.72 11.10 -8.76
N PRO A 54 22.06 11.17 -8.91
CA PRO A 54 22.90 9.98 -8.82
C PRO A 54 22.73 9.33 -7.45
N GLY A 55 22.15 8.13 -7.40
CA GLY A 55 21.89 7.40 -6.16
C GLY A 55 20.45 7.47 -5.64
N SER A 56 19.51 8.07 -6.37
CA SER A 56 18.09 7.78 -6.13
C SER A 56 17.79 6.37 -6.60
N PHE A 57 17.67 5.44 -5.66
CA PHE A 57 17.09 4.13 -5.94
C PHE A 57 15.58 4.32 -5.95
N PRO A 58 14.88 4.01 -7.07
CA PRO A 58 13.44 3.91 -7.02
C PRO A 58 13.08 2.78 -6.05
N LEU A 59 12.67 3.14 -4.83
CA LEU A 59 12.19 2.17 -3.82
C LEU A 59 10.90 1.48 -4.27
N THR A 60 10.26 2.03 -5.29
CA THR A 60 9.12 1.47 -6.01
C THR A 60 9.43 1.54 -7.49
N ASP A 61 9.23 0.44 -8.21
CA ASP A 61 9.48 0.36 -9.63
C ASP A 61 8.49 1.30 -10.36
N SER A 62 8.84 2.57 -10.55
CA SER A 62 7.99 3.56 -11.23
C SER A 62 7.84 3.26 -12.73
N SER A 63 8.47 2.20 -13.23
CA SER A 63 8.13 1.59 -14.53
C SER A 63 6.77 0.88 -14.49
N ALA A 64 6.20 0.63 -13.30
CA ALA A 64 4.79 0.33 -13.07
C ALA A 64 3.92 1.59 -13.16
N GLY A 65 4.11 2.39 -14.20
CA GLY A 65 3.12 3.37 -14.60
C GLY A 65 1.86 2.62 -15.02
N SER A 66 0.83 2.65 -14.17
CA SER A 66 -0.62 2.51 -14.45
C SER A 66 -1.09 1.40 -15.40
N ASN A 67 -0.25 0.48 -15.82
CA ASN A 67 -0.61 -0.68 -16.61
C ASN A 67 -0.44 -1.87 -15.69
N VAL A 68 -1.42 -2.02 -14.82
CA VAL A 68 -1.73 -3.31 -14.22
C VAL A 68 -1.72 -4.31 -15.38
N SER A 69 -0.72 -5.19 -15.43
CA SER A 69 -0.74 -6.33 -16.35
C SER A 69 -2.12 -6.98 -16.25
N GLY A 70 -2.72 -7.42 -17.36
CA GLY A 70 -4.09 -7.97 -17.38
C GLY A 70 -4.34 -9.06 -16.33
N SER A 71 -3.27 -9.66 -15.80
CA SER A 71 -3.28 -10.34 -14.50
C SER A 71 -2.19 -9.81 -13.54
N ASN A 72 -2.59 -9.53 -12.29
CA ASN A 72 -1.69 -9.19 -11.16
C ASN A 72 -1.01 -10.42 -10.54
N THR A 73 -1.40 -11.63 -10.95
CA THR A 73 -1.03 -12.90 -10.30
C THR A 73 0.46 -13.14 -10.20
N ARG A 74 1.23 -12.83 -11.25
CA ARG A 74 2.68 -13.03 -11.27
C ARG A 74 3.43 -12.26 -10.17
N TYR A 75 3.01 -11.04 -9.90
CA TYR A 75 3.58 -10.22 -8.81
C TYR A 75 3.13 -10.72 -7.44
N LEU A 76 1.84 -11.08 -7.32
CA LEU A 76 1.24 -11.48 -6.04
C LEU A 76 1.78 -12.82 -5.53
N PHE A 77 2.02 -13.79 -6.40
CA PHE A 77 2.33 -15.15 -5.96
C PHE A 77 3.78 -15.57 -6.09
N LYS A 78 4.69 -14.71 -6.57
CA LYS A 78 6.14 -14.94 -6.75
C LYS A 78 6.61 -16.39 -6.44
N ASN A 79 6.42 -17.29 -7.42
CA ASN A 79 6.83 -18.70 -7.41
C ASN A 79 6.08 -19.68 -6.48
N LEU A 80 5.05 -19.28 -5.74
CA LEU A 80 4.24 -20.19 -4.91
C LEU A 80 3.10 -20.87 -5.68
N TYR A 81 2.42 -20.13 -6.57
CA TYR A 81 1.24 -20.62 -7.29
C TYR A 81 1.40 -20.42 -8.79
N GLY A 82 0.95 -21.40 -9.57
CA GLY A 82 0.80 -21.28 -11.02
C GLY A 82 -0.39 -20.41 -11.39
N GLU A 83 -0.34 -19.79 -12.57
CA GLU A 83 -1.48 -19.05 -13.11
C GLU A 83 -2.60 -20.04 -13.47
N THR A 84 -3.68 -20.02 -12.69
CA THR A 84 -4.92 -20.75 -12.95
C THR A 84 -6.02 -19.79 -13.42
N LEU A 85 -7.06 -20.33 -14.03
CA LEU A 85 -8.24 -19.53 -14.41
C LEU A 85 -8.86 -18.80 -13.22
N LEU A 86 -8.93 -19.45 -12.05
CA LEU A 86 -9.48 -18.85 -10.83
C LEU A 86 -8.64 -17.65 -10.39
N THR A 87 -7.32 -17.83 -10.29
CA THR A 87 -6.41 -16.73 -9.93
C THR A 87 -6.48 -15.59 -10.93
N PHE A 88 -6.58 -15.90 -12.23
CA PHE A 88 -6.69 -14.89 -13.27
C PHE A 88 -7.97 -14.05 -13.12
N LEU A 89 -9.12 -14.71 -12.94
CA LEU A 89 -10.42 -14.03 -12.80
C LEU A 89 -10.49 -13.23 -11.50
N PHE A 90 -10.08 -13.81 -10.38
CA PHE A 90 -10.20 -13.17 -9.07
C PHE A 90 -9.30 -11.93 -8.95
N PHE A 91 -8.06 -11.99 -9.45
CA PHE A 91 -7.11 -10.86 -9.43
C PHE A 91 -7.12 -10.00 -10.70
N SER A 92 -8.17 -10.15 -11.54
CA SER A 92 -8.35 -9.32 -12.73
C SER A 92 -8.67 -7.88 -12.35
N GLU A 93 -8.23 -6.93 -13.17
CA GLU A 93 -8.50 -5.50 -12.97
C GLU A 93 -10.01 -5.22 -12.90
N GLN A 94 -10.80 -5.88 -13.74
CA GLN A 94 -12.25 -5.73 -13.74
C GLN A 94 -12.88 -6.19 -12.43
N ASN A 95 -12.40 -7.30 -11.85
CA ASN A 95 -12.91 -7.77 -10.57
C ASN A 95 -12.53 -6.82 -9.43
N ILE A 96 -11.30 -6.32 -9.42
CA ILE A 96 -10.83 -5.33 -8.46
C ILE A 96 -11.70 -4.07 -8.52
N GLN A 97 -11.98 -3.56 -9.71
CA GLN A 97 -12.85 -2.39 -9.89
C GLN A 97 -14.28 -2.66 -9.41
N ASN A 98 -14.82 -3.86 -9.65
CA ASN A 98 -16.13 -4.24 -9.15
C ASN A 98 -16.18 -4.25 -7.62
N ILE A 99 -15.17 -4.83 -6.95
CA ILE A 99 -15.07 -4.83 -5.48
C ILE A 99 -15.01 -3.38 -4.96
N GLN A 100 -14.18 -2.52 -5.57
CA GLN A 100 -14.08 -1.11 -5.19
C GLN A 100 -15.42 -0.38 -5.30
N ASN A 101 -16.15 -0.59 -6.39
CA ASN A 101 -17.47 0.02 -6.60
C ASN A 101 -18.48 -0.46 -5.54
N ILE A 102 -18.47 -1.76 -5.20
CA ILE A 102 -19.36 -2.31 -4.18
C ILE A 102 -19.02 -1.76 -2.79
N ILE A 103 -17.73 -1.69 -2.44
CA ILE A 103 -17.29 -1.08 -1.18
C ILE A 103 -17.80 0.36 -1.07
N ARG A 104 -17.61 1.17 -2.11
CA ARG A 104 -18.09 2.55 -2.15
C ARG A 104 -19.60 2.64 -1.99
N MET A 105 -20.35 1.79 -2.68
CA MET A 105 -21.81 1.73 -2.57
C MET A 105 -22.26 1.38 -1.15
N LEU A 106 -21.62 0.39 -0.51
CA LEU A 106 -21.97 -0.06 0.84
C LEU A 106 -21.63 1.00 1.89
N VAL A 107 -20.44 1.61 1.80
CA VAL A 107 -20.06 2.70 2.72
C VAL A 107 -21.01 3.89 2.57
N TYR A 108 -21.37 4.25 1.34
CA TYR A 108 -22.37 5.30 1.11
C TYR A 108 -23.72 4.95 1.73
N LYS A 109 -24.17 3.70 1.60
CA LYS A 109 -25.44 3.24 2.19
C LYS A 109 -25.45 3.32 3.72
N GLU A 110 -24.32 3.01 4.37
CA GLU A 110 -24.22 3.02 5.84
C GLU A 110 -24.02 4.43 6.42
N MET A 111 -23.16 5.24 5.82
CA MET A 111 -22.68 6.50 6.41
C MET A 111 -23.21 7.76 5.69
N ASN A 112 -23.86 7.60 4.52
CA ASN A 112 -24.18 8.69 3.59
C ASN A 112 -22.96 9.53 3.17
N GLN A 113 -21.76 8.94 3.21
CA GLN A 113 -20.50 9.58 2.81
C GLN A 113 -19.97 8.93 1.53
N VAL A 114 -19.53 9.76 0.59
CA VAL A 114 -18.89 9.29 -0.64
C VAL A 114 -17.39 9.20 -0.39
N ILE A 115 -16.83 8.00 -0.50
CA ILE A 115 -15.39 7.75 -0.39
C ILE A 115 -14.77 7.49 -1.77
N ASP A 116 -13.47 7.77 -1.86
CA ASP A 116 -12.66 7.42 -3.02
C ASP A 116 -12.32 5.91 -3.05
N ASN A 117 -11.72 5.48 -4.15
CA ASN A 117 -11.22 4.12 -4.27
C ASN A 117 -10.10 3.88 -3.24
N GLN A 118 -10.10 2.68 -2.67
CA GLN A 118 -9.05 2.27 -1.73
C GLN A 118 -7.75 1.96 -2.46
N SER A 119 -6.62 1.98 -1.75
CA SER A 119 -5.32 1.62 -2.32
C SER A 119 -5.37 0.24 -2.97
N THR A 120 -5.08 0.18 -4.28
CA THR A 120 -5.09 -1.09 -5.03
C THR A 120 -4.11 -2.10 -4.44
N ASN A 121 -2.95 -1.64 -3.97
CA ASN A 121 -1.94 -2.52 -3.37
C ASN A 121 -2.44 -3.15 -2.06
N GLU A 122 -3.09 -2.37 -1.20
CA GLU A 122 -3.64 -2.87 0.07
C GLU A 122 -4.80 -3.84 -0.17
N LEU A 123 -5.71 -3.48 -1.09
CA LEU A 123 -6.80 -4.35 -1.49
C LEU A 123 -6.27 -5.67 -2.04
N LEU A 124 -5.23 -5.64 -2.88
CA LEU A 124 -4.58 -6.84 -3.41
C LEU A 124 -3.94 -7.70 -2.31
N VAL A 125 -3.36 -7.10 -1.28
CA VAL A 125 -2.81 -7.84 -0.12
C VAL A 125 -3.92 -8.58 0.63
N ILE A 126 -5.07 -7.93 0.86
CA ILE A 126 -6.22 -8.54 1.54
C ILE A 126 -6.86 -9.62 0.67
N MET A 127 -7.06 -9.33 -0.62
CA MET A 127 -7.55 -10.34 -1.57
C MET A 127 -6.63 -11.55 -1.61
N ARG A 128 -5.31 -11.35 -1.55
CA ARG A 128 -4.33 -12.44 -1.50
C ARG A 128 -4.46 -13.27 -0.23
N SER A 129 -4.59 -12.65 0.95
CA SER A 129 -4.76 -13.41 2.20
C SER A 129 -6.03 -14.25 2.17
N ILE A 130 -7.15 -13.66 1.76
CA ILE A 130 -8.44 -14.35 1.65
C ILE A 130 -8.38 -15.49 0.62
N PHE A 131 -7.72 -15.25 -0.51
CA PHE A 131 -7.53 -16.29 -1.52
C PHE A 131 -6.76 -17.50 -0.95
N LEU A 132 -5.65 -17.25 -0.25
CA LEU A 132 -4.83 -18.31 0.33
C LEU A 132 -5.56 -19.10 1.42
N GLU A 133 -6.42 -18.43 2.18
CA GLU A 133 -7.15 -19.04 3.30
C GLU A 133 -8.41 -19.79 2.87
N TYR A 134 -9.19 -19.20 1.96
CA TYR A 134 -10.55 -19.65 1.68
C TYR A 134 -10.74 -20.25 0.29
N SER A 135 -9.79 -20.14 -0.65
CA SER A 135 -10.03 -20.57 -2.04
C SER A 135 -10.30 -22.08 -2.16
N ALA A 136 -11.38 -22.41 -2.85
CA ALA A 136 -11.71 -23.76 -3.26
C ALA A 136 -11.44 -23.89 -4.75
N HIS A 137 -10.41 -24.65 -5.14
CA HIS A 137 -10.00 -24.77 -6.53
C HIS A 137 -10.88 -25.76 -7.31
N PRO A 138 -11.68 -25.31 -8.30
CA PRO A 138 -12.38 -26.21 -9.20
C PRO A 138 -11.40 -26.97 -10.11
N PRO A 139 -11.82 -28.10 -10.71
CA PRO A 139 -11.00 -28.85 -11.65
C PRO A 139 -10.51 -27.98 -12.81
N LEU A 140 -9.23 -28.14 -13.18
CA LEU A 140 -8.61 -27.40 -14.26
C LEU A 140 -9.29 -27.70 -15.61
N ILE A 141 -9.30 -26.70 -16.49
CA ILE A 141 -9.84 -26.82 -17.85
C ILE A 141 -8.69 -27.16 -18.81
N ASP A 142 -8.71 -28.35 -19.37
CA ASP A 142 -7.74 -28.80 -20.37
C ASP A 142 -8.30 -28.69 -21.80
N ALA A 143 -7.40 -28.65 -22.79
CA ALA A 143 -7.76 -28.57 -24.21
C ALA A 143 -8.64 -29.74 -24.70
N GLY A 144 -8.57 -30.90 -24.05
CA GLY A 144 -9.39 -32.08 -24.35
C GLY A 144 -10.77 -32.11 -23.68
N THR A 145 -11.13 -31.09 -22.89
CA THR A 145 -12.39 -31.08 -22.14
C THR A 145 -13.60 -30.89 -23.08
N PRO A 146 -14.67 -31.70 -22.97
CA PRO A 146 -15.90 -31.51 -23.76
C PRO A 146 -16.57 -30.16 -23.47
N GLU A 147 -17.18 -29.53 -24.48
CA GLU A 147 -17.82 -28.20 -24.34
C GLU A 147 -18.90 -28.15 -23.25
N ASP A 148 -19.73 -29.19 -23.13
CA ASP A 148 -20.76 -29.27 -22.08
C ASP A 148 -20.17 -29.22 -20.67
N GLN A 149 -18.99 -29.84 -20.47
CA GLN A 149 -18.29 -29.83 -19.19
C GLN A 149 -17.62 -28.48 -18.94
N LYS A 150 -17.06 -27.83 -19.98
CA LYS A 150 -16.48 -26.48 -19.85
C LYS A 150 -17.52 -25.47 -19.36
N GLN A 151 -18.74 -25.51 -19.90
CA GLN A 151 -19.80 -24.59 -19.47
C GLN A 151 -20.15 -24.75 -17.99
N LYS A 152 -20.20 -25.99 -17.49
CA LYS A 152 -20.40 -26.28 -16.07
C LYS A 152 -19.24 -25.76 -15.22
N LEU A 153 -17.99 -25.96 -15.65
CA LEU A 153 -16.80 -25.49 -14.96
C LEU A 153 -16.76 -23.96 -14.89
N PHE A 154 -17.06 -23.25 -15.97
CA PHE A 154 -17.15 -21.78 -15.95
C PHE A 154 -18.16 -21.30 -14.90
N GLY A 155 -19.33 -21.94 -14.81
CA GLY A 155 -20.30 -21.64 -13.75
C GLY A 155 -19.73 -21.85 -12.33
N MET A 156 -18.91 -22.88 -12.13
CA MET A 156 -18.25 -23.12 -10.83
C MET A 156 -17.20 -22.05 -10.52
N TYR A 157 -16.36 -21.68 -11.49
CA TYR A 157 -15.37 -20.59 -11.31
C TYR A 157 -16.05 -19.25 -11.01
N THR A 158 -17.12 -18.89 -11.73
CA THR A 158 -17.86 -17.64 -11.48
C THR A 158 -18.46 -17.60 -10.07
N ARG A 159 -19.05 -18.73 -9.62
CA ARG A 159 -19.58 -18.83 -8.24
C ARG A 159 -18.49 -18.69 -7.20
N GLU A 160 -17.35 -19.32 -7.44
CA GLU A 160 -16.23 -19.25 -6.50
C GLU A 160 -15.65 -17.83 -6.40
N VAL A 161 -15.46 -17.14 -7.54
CA VAL A 161 -15.05 -15.73 -7.54
C VAL A 161 -16.07 -14.86 -6.80
N SER A 162 -17.37 -15.06 -7.03
CA SER A 162 -18.42 -14.31 -6.32
C SER A 162 -18.37 -14.54 -4.81
N ARG A 163 -18.15 -15.79 -4.37
CA ARG A 163 -18.03 -16.15 -2.96
C ARG A 163 -16.81 -15.49 -2.32
N LEU A 164 -15.66 -15.54 -2.97
CA LEU A 164 -14.44 -14.89 -2.47
C LEU A 164 -14.60 -13.37 -2.39
N ASN A 165 -15.22 -12.74 -3.39
CA ASN A 165 -15.51 -11.31 -3.38
C ASN A 165 -16.40 -10.92 -2.21
N GLU A 166 -17.43 -11.73 -1.90
CA GLU A 166 -18.31 -11.49 -0.76
C GLU A 166 -17.54 -11.52 0.56
N ILE A 167 -16.63 -12.48 0.74
CA ILE A 167 -15.75 -12.55 1.92
C ILE A 167 -14.86 -11.31 2.02
N VAL A 168 -14.25 -10.88 0.91
CA VAL A 168 -13.43 -9.66 0.85
C VAL A 168 -14.23 -8.43 1.28
N ILE A 169 -15.44 -8.27 0.74
CA ILE A 169 -16.30 -7.13 1.05
C ILE A 169 -16.72 -7.14 2.53
N ASN A 170 -17.15 -8.29 3.04
CA ASN A 170 -17.58 -8.45 4.42
C ASN A 170 -16.45 -8.18 5.43
N GLU A 171 -15.21 -8.49 5.07
CA GLU A 171 -14.05 -8.21 5.92
C GLU A 171 -13.63 -6.73 5.90
N ILE A 172 -13.70 -6.09 4.73
CA ILE A 172 -13.17 -4.73 4.52
C ILE A 172 -14.16 -3.65 4.93
N VAL A 173 -15.44 -3.78 4.59
CA VAL A 173 -16.45 -2.71 4.78
C VAL A 173 -16.56 -2.26 6.24
N PRO A 174 -16.67 -3.14 7.25
CA PRO A 174 -16.75 -2.72 8.65
C PRO A 174 -15.50 -1.95 9.12
N LYS A 175 -14.32 -2.34 8.63
CA LYS A 175 -13.05 -1.67 8.96
C LYS A 175 -13.03 -0.25 8.39
N ILE A 176 -13.45 -0.08 7.13
CA ILE A 176 -13.54 1.24 6.49
C ILE A 176 -14.54 2.13 7.21
N VAL A 177 -15.73 1.62 7.52
CA VAL A 177 -16.77 2.41 8.23
C VAL A 177 -16.26 2.90 9.59
N SER A 178 -15.61 2.02 10.36
CA SER A 178 -15.02 2.38 11.66
C SER A 178 -13.91 3.44 11.51
N GLN A 179 -13.00 3.28 10.55
CA GLN A 179 -11.92 4.23 10.31
C GLN A 179 -12.45 5.58 9.80
N LEU A 180 -13.48 5.57 8.96
CA LEU A 180 -14.12 6.78 8.47
C LEU A 180 -14.79 7.56 9.61
N GLN A 181 -15.49 6.86 10.51
CA GLN A 181 -16.07 7.49 11.70
C GLN A 181 -14.97 8.14 12.57
N GLN A 182 -13.88 7.42 12.84
CA GLN A 182 -12.74 7.97 13.59
C GLN A 182 -12.12 9.18 12.91
N TYR A 183 -12.03 9.17 11.58
CA TYR A 183 -11.50 10.29 10.81
C TYR A 183 -12.43 11.51 10.90
N LEU A 184 -13.74 11.32 10.82
CA LEU A 184 -14.72 12.41 10.98
C LEU A 184 -14.69 12.98 12.41
N ASP A 185 -14.59 12.13 13.42
CA ASP A 185 -14.46 12.55 14.81
C ASP A 185 -13.16 13.33 15.02
N TYR A 186 -12.05 12.88 14.44
CA TYR A 186 -10.78 13.63 14.44
C TYR A 186 -10.93 15.01 13.79
N LEU A 187 -11.56 15.11 12.62
CA LEU A 187 -11.77 16.40 11.95
C LEU A 187 -12.64 17.34 12.79
N ARG A 188 -13.69 16.81 13.44
CA ARG A 188 -14.53 17.59 14.36
C ARG A 188 -13.68 18.10 15.51
N ASP A 189 -12.99 17.22 16.21
CA ASP A 189 -12.23 17.56 17.42
C ASP A 189 -11.08 18.54 17.09
N ALA A 190 -10.43 18.38 15.93
CA ALA A 190 -9.36 19.27 15.47
C ALA A 190 -9.86 20.66 15.04
N SER A 191 -11.11 20.78 14.61
CA SER A 191 -11.71 22.06 14.18
C SER A 191 -12.45 22.79 15.31
N THR A 192 -12.87 22.07 16.34
CA THR A 192 -13.53 22.66 17.52
C THR A 192 -12.53 23.11 18.57
N GLN A 193 -12.83 24.24 19.23
CA GLN A 193 -12.08 24.64 20.41
C GLN A 193 -12.23 23.56 21.50
N PRO A 194 -11.15 23.17 22.21
CA PRO A 194 -11.25 22.28 23.34
C PRO A 194 -12.29 22.78 24.35
N TYR A 195 -13.20 21.90 24.75
CA TYR A 195 -14.17 22.21 25.79
C TYR A 195 -13.44 22.53 27.10
N GLN A 196 -13.83 23.63 27.76
CA GLN A 196 -13.34 23.91 29.10
C GLN A 196 -14.03 22.96 30.08
N MET A 197 -13.26 22.08 30.71
CA MET A 197 -13.78 21.22 31.76
C MET A 197 -14.43 22.07 32.85
N GLU A 198 -15.66 21.73 33.23
CA GLU A 198 -16.32 22.39 34.36
C GLU A 198 -15.49 22.20 35.63
N THR A 199 -15.43 23.24 36.46
CA THR A 199 -14.82 23.11 37.77
C THR A 199 -15.63 22.14 38.62
N PRO A 200 -14.97 21.39 39.54
CA PRO A 200 -15.68 20.48 40.42
C PRO A 200 -16.71 21.23 41.25
N GLN A 201 -17.96 20.79 41.22
CA GLN A 201 -19.01 21.36 42.05
C GLN A 201 -18.96 20.74 43.45
N ASN A 202 -19.08 21.59 44.47
CA ASN A 202 -19.22 21.12 45.83
C ASN A 202 -20.63 20.51 46.00
N VAL A 203 -20.69 19.21 46.28
CA VAL A 203 -21.95 18.47 46.51
C VAL A 203 -22.35 18.42 47.99
N SER A 204 -21.54 19.00 48.88
CA SER A 204 -21.80 19.04 50.31
C SER A 204 -22.66 20.24 50.69
N ILE A 205 -23.67 20.01 51.53
CA ILE A 205 -24.50 21.05 52.14
C ILE A 205 -23.69 21.90 53.15
N ALA A 206 -22.49 21.45 53.54
CA ALA A 206 -21.62 22.18 54.44
C ALA A 206 -21.07 23.46 53.76
N GLY A 207 -21.43 24.62 54.31
CA GLY A 207 -21.04 25.93 53.78
C GLY A 207 -22.14 26.65 52.98
N GLU A 208 -23.24 25.96 52.62
CA GLU A 208 -24.40 26.58 51.94
C GLU A 208 -25.31 27.36 52.90
N ARG A 209 -25.24 27.04 54.20
CA ARG A 209 -26.02 27.74 55.23
C ARG A 209 -25.43 29.12 55.47
N GLN A 210 -25.97 30.13 54.81
CA GLN A 210 -25.62 31.53 55.06
C GLN A 210 -26.48 32.12 56.17
N TYR A 211 -25.81 32.76 57.14
CA TYR A 211 -26.49 33.56 58.15
C TYR A 211 -26.91 34.91 57.55
N ARG A 212 -28.03 35.46 58.03
CA ARG A 212 -28.48 36.80 57.63
C ARG A 212 -27.41 37.85 57.96
N SER A 213 -27.19 38.81 57.07
CA SER A 213 -26.32 39.95 57.38
C SER A 213 -26.92 40.81 58.50
N VAL A 214 -26.07 41.51 59.26
CA VAL A 214 -26.50 42.38 60.36
C VAL A 214 -27.51 43.42 59.87
N THR A 215 -27.28 43.99 58.69
CA THR A 215 -28.20 44.94 58.05
C THR A 215 -29.57 44.32 57.77
N GLN A 216 -29.62 43.08 57.28
CA GLN A 216 -30.86 42.37 56.95
C GLN A 216 -31.68 41.98 58.19
N VAL A 217 -31.00 41.69 59.31
CA VAL A 217 -31.65 41.50 60.62
C VAL A 217 -32.24 42.81 61.12
N LEU A 218 -31.54 43.93 60.96
CA LEU A 218 -31.98 45.24 61.44
C LEU A 218 -33.13 45.83 60.62
N THR A 219 -33.16 45.58 59.31
CA THR A 219 -34.21 46.10 58.41
C THR A 219 -35.40 45.14 58.25
N GLY A 220 -35.37 43.97 58.89
CA GLY A 220 -36.47 43.00 58.86
C GLY A 220 -36.70 42.34 57.49
N GLY A 221 -35.69 42.36 56.60
CA GLY A 221 -35.80 41.75 55.27
C GLY A 221 -35.81 40.22 55.33
N GLU A 222 -36.60 39.60 54.47
CA GLU A 222 -36.53 38.15 54.23
C GLU A 222 -35.29 37.80 53.37
N LEU A 223 -34.94 36.51 53.34
CA LEU A 223 -33.86 35.98 52.51
C LEU A 223 -34.34 35.74 51.08
#